data_AF-A0A2W4PGS8-F1
#
_entry.id   AF-A0A2W4PGS8-F1
#
_cell.length_a   1.000
_cell.length_b   1.000
_cell.length_c   1.000
_cell.angle_alpha   90.00
_cell.angle_beta   90.00
_cell.angle_gamma   90.00
#
_symmetry.space_group_name_H-M   'P 1'
#
loop_
_entity.id
_entity.type
_entity.pdbx_description
1 polymer ?
#
loop_
_entity_poly.entity_id
_entity_poly.type
_entity_poly.pdbx_seq_one_letter_code
_entity_poly.pdbx_strand_id
1 'polypeptide(L)' 'MNLETISDKHLQELERLTGELLTLFRQAKLHDPELVEALRKLQHEAGDIRRARYDAHASQYDGY' A
#
# COMPACT_ATOMS: atom_id res chain seq x y z
N MET A 1 -9.21 -9.81 -2.56
CA MET A 1 -9.23 -8.60 -3.41
C MET A 1 -8.03 -8.67 -4.32
N ASN A 2 -8.17 -8.46 -5.64
CA ASN A 2 -7.04 -8.53 -6.55
C ASN A 2 -6.44 -7.13 -6.72
N LEU A 3 -5.30 -6.87 -6.07
CA LEU A 3 -4.63 -5.57 -6.11
C LEU A 3 -3.87 -5.35 -7.44
N GLU A 4 -3.55 -6.42 -8.17
CA GLU A 4 -2.78 -6.37 -9.41
C GLU A 4 -3.54 -5.73 -10.59
N THR A 5 -4.87 -5.63 -10.50
CA THR A 5 -5.70 -5.06 -11.57
C THR A 5 -6.11 -3.61 -11.31
N ILE A 6 -5.78 -3.07 -10.13
CA ILE A 6 -6.15 -1.71 -9.73
C ILE A 6 -5.12 -0.71 -10.30
N SER A 7 -5.51 0.49 -10.69
CA SER A 7 -4.57 1.52 -11.19
C SER A 7 -3.56 1.97 -10.12
N ASP A 8 -2.39 2.44 -10.55
CA ASP A 8 -1.34 2.95 -9.63
C ASP A 8 -1.83 4.08 -8.73
N LYS A 9 -2.67 4.96 -9.28
CA LYS A 9 -3.30 6.04 -8.51
C LYS A 9 -4.12 5.50 -7.34
N HIS A 10 -4.89 4.44 -7.56
CA HIS A 10 -5.69 3.83 -6.51
C HIS A 10 -4.83 3.01 -5.53
N LEU A 11 -3.74 2.37 -5.99
CA LEU A 11 -2.78 1.72 -5.08
C LEU A 11 -2.13 2.73 -4.14
N GLN A 12 -1.67 3.87 -4.67
CA GLN A 12 -1.11 4.96 -3.89
C GLN A 12 -2.12 5.53 -2.90
N GLU A 13 -3.37 5.73 -3.33
CA GLU A 13 -4.43 6.20 -2.45
C GLU A 13 -4.76 5.20 -1.34
N LEU A 14 -4.74 3.91 -1.65
CA LEU A 14 -4.95 2.83 -0.68
C LEU A 14 -3.81 2.77 0.36
N GLU A 15 -2.55 2.93 -0.06
CA GLU A 15 -1.40 3.08 0.86
C GLU A 15 -1.56 4.29 1.79
N ARG A 16 -2.03 5.43 1.24
CA ARG A 16 -2.24 6.67 2.00
C ARG A 16 -3.34 6.48 3.05
N LEU A 17 -4.52 6.01 2.64
CA LEU A 17 -5.68 5.83 3.50
C LEU A 17 -5.43 4.78 4.58
N THR A 18 -4.74 3.69 4.27
CA THR A 18 -4.38 2.67 5.28
C THR A 18 -3.40 3.22 6.32
N GLY A 19 -2.42 4.03 5.90
CA GLY A 19 -1.51 4.73 6.81
C GLY A 19 -2.20 5.76 7.71
N GLU A 20 -3.14 6.53 7.16
CA GLU A 20 -3.97 7.46 7.92
C GLU A 20 -4.85 6.73 8.93
N LEU A 21 -5.49 5.63 8.53
CA LEU A 21 -6.31 4.82 9.42
C LEU A 21 -5.48 4.25 10.58
N LEU A 22 -4.30 3.70 10.32
CA LEU A 22 -3.38 3.22 11.37
C LEU A 22 -2.97 4.33 12.34
N THR A 23 -2.77 5.55 11.81
CA THR A 23 -2.43 6.72 12.63
C THR A 23 -3.60 7.11 13.53
N LEU A 24 -4.84 7.13 12.99
CA LEU A 24 -6.05 7.39 13.75
C LEU A 24 -6.29 6.32 14.82
N PHE A 25 -6.06 5.05 14.51
CA PHE A 25 -6.13 3.95 15.49
C PHE A 25 -5.18 4.19 16.67
N ARG A 26 -3.94 4.57 16.38
CA ARG A 26 -2.95 4.90 17.41
C ARG A 26 -3.37 6.11 18.25
N GLN A 27 -3.86 7.18 17.62
CA GLN A 27 -4.29 8.40 18.31
C GLN A 27 -5.52 8.16 19.19
N ALA A 28 -6.47 7.37 18.70
CA ALA A 28 -7.68 6.99 19.43
C ALA A 28 -7.44 5.91 20.51
N LYS A 29 -6.20 5.40 20.62
CA LYS A 29 -5.83 4.29 21.52
C LYS A 29 -6.73 3.06 21.33
N LEU A 30 -7.16 2.82 20.09
CA LEU A 30 -7.94 1.63 19.74
C LEU A 30 -7.01 0.42 19.77
N HIS A 31 -7.34 -0.54 20.63
CA HIS A 31 -6.61 -1.80 20.74
C HIS A 31 -7.36 -2.89 19.98
N ASP A 32 -7.05 -3.01 18.70
CA ASP A 32 -7.43 -4.14 17.86
C ASP A 32 -6.19 -4.64 17.10
N PRO A 33 -5.45 -5.59 17.69
CA PRO A 33 -4.19 -6.07 17.11
C PRO A 33 -4.41 -6.80 15.79
N GLU A 34 -5.53 -7.51 15.62
CA GLU A 34 -5.83 -8.25 14.39
C GLU A 34 -6.09 -7.30 13.23
N LEU A 35 -6.89 -6.27 13.46
CA LEU A 35 -7.18 -5.25 12.46
C LEU A 35 -5.93 -4.43 12.11
N VAL A 36 -5.11 -4.06 13.10
CA VAL A 36 -3.85 -3.34 12.87
C VAL A 36 -2.90 -4.16 11.99
N GLU A 37 -2.76 -5.46 12.25
CA GLU A 37 -1.92 -6.33 11.43
C GLU A 37 -2.50 -6.52 10.02
N ALA A 38 -3.82 -6.65 9.89
CA ALA A 38 -4.48 -6.71 8.58
C ALA A 38 -4.25 -5.44 7.75
N LEU A 39 -4.33 -4.25 8.38
CA LEU A 39 -4.09 -2.96 7.73
C LEU A 39 -2.62 -2.80 7.33
N ARG A 40 -1.68 -3.23 8.18
CA ARG A 40 -0.24 -3.22 7.86
C ARG A 40 0.07 -4.11 6.67
N LYS A 41 -0.49 -5.32 6.65
CA LYS A 41 -0.32 -6.26 5.54
C LYS A 41 -0.86 -5.67 4.23
N LEU A 42 -2.06 -5.08 4.27
CA LEU A 42 -2.66 -4.41 3.11
C LEU A 42 -1.80 -3.25 2.61
N GLN A 43 -1.28 -2.41 3.51
CA GLN A 43 -0.39 -1.30 3.15
C GLN A 43 0.89 -1.80 2.49
N HIS A 44 1.47 -2.89 3.02
CA HIS A 44 2.69 -3.48 2.47
C HIS A 44 2.47 -4.07 1.07
N GLU A 45 1.41 -4.87 0.90
CA GLU A 45 1.07 -5.50 -0.38
C GLU A 45 0.82 -4.45 -1.48
N ALA A 46 0.12 -3.36 -1.16
CA ALA A 46 -0.10 -2.26 -2.09
C ALA A 46 1.23 -1.57 -2.49
N GLY A 47 2.11 -1.34 -1.51
CA GLY A 47 3.44 -0.76 -1.71
C GLY A 47 4.40 -1.63 -2.50
N ASP A 48 4.33 -2.95 -2.34
CA ASP A 48 5.12 -3.90 -3.11
C ASP A 48 4.67 -3.93 -4.57
N ILE A 49 3.35 -3.99 -4.82
CA ILE A 49 2.81 -4.00 -6.19
C ILE A 49 3.16 -2.69 -6.90
N ARG A 50 3.01 -1.54 -6.23
CA ARG A 50 3.35 -0.24 -6.81
C ARG A 50 4.83 -0.14 -7.18
N ARG A 51 5.73 -0.62 -6.30
CA ARG A 51 7.18 -0.67 -6.57
C ARG A 51 7.50 -1.62 -7.72
N ALA A 52 6.94 -2.82 -7.71
CA ALA A 52 7.15 -3.81 -8.78
C ALA A 52 6.72 -3.27 -10.14
N ARG A 53 5.60 -2.52 -10.22
CA ARG A 53 5.17 -1.85 -11.44
C ARG A 53 6.12 -0.74 -11.87
N TYR A 54 6.56 0.10 -10.93
CA TYR A 54 7.53 1.13 -11.21
C TYR A 54 8.83 0.54 -11.77
N ASP A 55 9.36 -0.52 -11.15
CA ASP A 55 10.58 -1.20 -11.60
C ASP A 55 10.40 -1.86 -12.97
N ALA A 56 9.23 -2.46 -13.24
CA ALA A 56 8.90 -3.01 -14.56
C ALA A 56 8.83 -1.93 -15.65
N HIS A 57 8.37 -0.73 -15.32
CA HIS A 57 8.37 0.42 -16.23
C HIS A 57 9.76 1.07 -16.36
N ALA A 58 10.54 1.14 -15.28
CA ALA A 58 11.87 1.74 -15.26
C ALA A 58 12.91 0.87 -15.99
N SER A 59 12.75 -0.45 -15.98
CA SER A 59 13.60 -1.38 -16.74
C SER A 59 13.56 -1.14 -18.26
N GLN A 60 12.56 -0.41 -18.78
CA GLN A 60 12.53 0.01 -20.19
C GLN A 60 13.46 1.20 -20.50
N TYR A 61 14.10 1.80 -19.49
CA TYR A 61 14.98 2.97 -19.60
C TYR A 61 16.44 2.70 -19.21
N ASP A 62 16.86 1.44 -19.04
CA ASP A 62 18.25 1.04 -18.75
C ASP A 62 19.18 1.06 -19.99
N GLY A 63 18.93 1.99 -20.91
CA GLY A 63 19.69 2.11 -22.15
C GLY A 63 19.71 3.51 -22.72
N TYR A 64 20.36 4.45 -22.04
CA TYR A 64 20.90 5.69 -22.64
C TYR A 64 22.22 6.09 -21.98
#